data_AF-A0A2V5LU32-F1
#
_entry.id   AF-A0A2V5LU32-F1
#
_cell.length_a   1.000
_cell.length_b   1.000
_cell.length_c   1.000
_cell.angle_alpha   90.00
_cell.angle_beta   90.00
_cell.angle_gamma   90.00
#
_symmetry.space_group_name_H-M   'P 1'
#
loop_
_entity.id
_entity.type
_entity.pdbx_description
1 polymer ?
#
loop_
_entity_poly.entity_id
_entity_poly.type
_entity_poly.pdbx_seq_one_letter_code
_entity_poly.pdbx_strand_id
1 'polypeptide(L)'
;MERATLDFLQLCRGPYQKIADIGGADGDLAFLLEKMELPVDLIDNEPTNFNRLEGARILKEALHSNVTIRTVDLDSQFTLSGEKYDAIFLLGILYHLKNPFFVLEKLATTARYCFLSTRIARQTDNGQQISQEPIAYLLGSQECNNDSTNFWIFSEEGLKRLIDRTGWDLLSYVSVGITGNSTPAHPERDERAFCLLRSKIVPTITASPNPVPAHKDTARTIISWNTTTATPGKVYVSIDGQQELLFATSRRGSAPANWIRPGRAYEFR
;
A
#
# COMPACT_ATOMS: atom_id res chain seq x y z
N MET A 1 8.88 -23.42 -8.68
CA MET A 1 7.85 -22.70 -7.90
C MET A 1 7.56 -21.43 -8.68
N GLU A 2 6.49 -21.40 -9.46
CA GLU A 2 6.13 -20.20 -10.24
C GLU A 2 5.94 -19.03 -9.27
N ARG A 3 6.74 -17.98 -9.41
CA ARG A 3 6.41 -16.69 -8.80
C ARG A 3 5.13 -16.25 -9.49
N ALA A 4 4.00 -16.35 -8.80
CA ALA A 4 2.81 -15.62 -9.22
C ALA A 4 3.22 -14.14 -9.32
N THR A 5 3.40 -13.64 -10.54
CA THR A 5 3.69 -12.24 -10.81
C THR A 5 2.48 -11.44 -10.33
N LEU A 6 2.68 -10.64 -9.29
CA LEU A 6 1.68 -9.69 -8.82
C LEU A 6 1.50 -8.63 -9.90
N ASP A 7 0.31 -8.54 -10.47
CA ASP A 7 -0.04 -7.53 -11.46
C ASP A 7 -0.46 -6.24 -10.77
N PHE A 8 0.22 -5.14 -11.10
CA PHE A 8 -0.02 -3.83 -10.50
C PHE A 8 -1.47 -3.35 -10.62
N LEU A 9 -2.06 -3.47 -11.81
CA LEU A 9 -3.43 -3.00 -12.05
C LEU A 9 -4.44 -3.88 -11.30
N GLN A 10 -4.19 -5.18 -11.20
CA GLN A 10 -5.05 -6.06 -10.40
C GLN A 10 -5.05 -5.69 -8.91
N LEU A 11 -3.91 -5.25 -8.36
CA LEU A 11 -3.83 -4.79 -6.97
C LEU A 11 -4.63 -3.50 -6.76
N CYS A 12 -4.60 -2.59 -7.73
CA CYS A 12 -5.29 -1.30 -7.65
C CYS A 12 -6.79 -1.36 -7.99
N ARG A 13 -7.24 -2.39 -8.73
CA ARG A 13 -8.64 -2.58 -9.16
C ARG A 13 -9.34 -3.65 -8.32
N GLY A 14 -9.44 -3.40 -7.02
CA GLY A 14 -10.12 -4.31 -6.11
C GLY A 14 -11.57 -3.90 -5.81
N PRO A 15 -12.16 -4.43 -4.72
CA PRO A 15 -13.57 -4.19 -4.40
C PRO A 15 -13.89 -2.76 -3.97
N TYR A 16 -12.89 -1.97 -3.56
CA TYR A 16 -13.13 -0.58 -3.16
C TYR A 16 -13.12 0.38 -4.36
N GLN A 17 -12.58 -0.06 -5.50
CA GLN A 17 -12.48 0.67 -6.76
C GLN A 17 -11.84 2.05 -6.59
N LYS A 18 -10.91 2.16 -5.65
CA LYS A 18 -10.34 3.44 -5.24
C LYS A 18 -8.95 3.28 -4.68
N ILE A 19 -8.07 4.21 -5.02
CA ILE A 19 -6.69 4.27 -4.54
C ILE A 19 -6.37 5.65 -3.97
N ALA A 20 -5.29 5.75 -3.18
CA ALA A 20 -4.82 7.03 -2.66
C ALA A 20 -3.32 7.25 -2.91
N ASP A 21 -2.97 8.45 -3.33
CA ASP A 21 -1.60 8.95 -3.35
C ASP A 21 -1.38 9.85 -2.11
N ILE A 22 -0.62 9.35 -1.14
CA ILE A 22 -0.46 9.97 0.18
C ILE A 22 0.90 10.63 0.30
N GLY A 23 0.90 11.93 0.59
CA GLY A 23 2.07 12.79 0.45
C GLY A 23 2.35 13.12 -1.02
N GLY A 24 1.30 13.21 -1.84
CA GLY A 24 1.43 13.31 -3.29
C GLY A 24 1.89 14.69 -3.80
N ALA A 25 2.13 15.66 -2.91
CA ALA A 25 2.54 17.02 -3.24
C ALA A 25 1.63 17.66 -4.30
N ASP A 26 2.17 17.96 -5.48
CA ASP A 26 1.40 18.55 -6.59
C ASP A 26 0.64 17.51 -7.43
N GLY A 27 0.71 16.22 -7.10
CA GLY A 27 -0.16 15.19 -7.66
C GLY A 27 0.35 14.51 -8.93
N ASP A 28 1.64 14.62 -9.28
CA ASP A 28 2.23 13.99 -10.48
C ASP A 28 1.84 12.51 -10.60
N LEU A 29 1.99 11.75 -9.51
CA LEU A 29 1.62 10.34 -9.46
C LEU A 29 0.10 10.17 -9.50
N ALA A 30 -0.66 10.93 -8.71
CA ALA A 30 -2.12 10.88 -8.72
C ALA A 30 -2.72 11.07 -10.12
N PHE A 31 -2.27 12.07 -10.88
CA PHE A 31 -2.74 12.33 -12.24
C PHE A 31 -2.27 11.25 -13.23
N LEU A 32 -1.07 10.69 -13.05
CA LEU A 32 -0.61 9.56 -13.85
C LEU A 32 -1.49 8.32 -13.62
N LEU A 33 -1.82 8.03 -12.37
CA LEU A 33 -2.67 6.90 -11.99
C LEU A 33 -4.10 7.06 -12.52
N GLU A 34 -4.64 8.28 -12.51
CA GLU A 34 -5.94 8.57 -13.12
C GLU A 34 -5.95 8.25 -14.62
N LYS A 35 -4.86 8.54 -15.35
CA LYS A 35 -4.75 8.16 -16.78
C LYS A 35 -4.78 6.64 -17.02
N MET A 36 -4.57 5.84 -15.98
CA MET A 36 -4.75 4.38 -16.01
C MET A 36 -6.19 3.96 -15.64
N GLU A 37 -7.12 4.91 -15.66
CA GLU A 37 -8.55 4.74 -15.30
C GLU A 37 -8.75 4.32 -13.85
N LEU A 38 -7.86 4.76 -12.96
CA LEU A 38 -7.96 4.50 -11.52
C LEU A 38 -8.57 5.71 -10.81
N PRO A 39 -9.65 5.56 -10.04
CA PRO A 39 -10.15 6.63 -9.18
C PRO A 39 -9.16 6.90 -8.03
N VAL A 40 -8.62 8.12 -7.97
CA VAL A 40 -7.53 8.48 -7.06
C VAL A 40 -7.95 9.62 -6.13
N ASP A 41 -7.68 9.43 -4.83
CA ASP A 41 -7.59 10.52 -3.87
C ASP A 41 -6.12 10.97 -3.76
N LEU A 42 -5.85 12.24 -4.08
CA LEU A 42 -4.58 12.90 -3.78
C LEU A 42 -4.67 13.46 -2.36
N ILE A 43 -3.80 12.99 -1.47
CA ILE A 43 -3.81 13.35 -0.05
C ILE A 43 -2.49 14.00 0.32
N ASP A 44 -2.53 15.20 0.89
CA ASP A 44 -1.36 15.88 1.45
C ASP A 44 -1.78 16.79 2.63
N ASN A 45 -0.83 17.38 3.34
CA ASN A 45 -1.10 18.33 4.42
C ASN A 45 -0.96 19.76 3.88
N GLU A 46 -2.07 20.36 3.47
CA GLU A 46 -2.10 21.71 2.87
C GLU A 46 -1.32 22.78 3.66
N PRO A 47 -1.46 22.89 5.01
CA PRO A 47 -0.65 23.80 5.82
C PRO A 47 0.87 23.68 5.65
N THR A 48 1.40 22.48 5.44
CA THR A 48 2.85 22.22 5.37
C THR A 48 3.35 21.95 3.96
N ASN A 49 2.44 21.70 3.01
CA ASN A 49 2.76 21.57 1.60
C ASN A 49 3.38 22.87 1.05
N PHE A 50 4.41 22.74 0.21
CA PHE A 50 5.27 23.86 -0.21
C PHE A 50 4.52 25.00 -0.92
N ASN A 51 3.39 24.71 -1.58
CA ASN A 51 2.55 25.70 -2.26
C ASN A 51 1.09 25.63 -1.80
N ARG A 52 0.80 24.99 -0.66
CA ARG A 52 -0.55 24.78 -0.13
C ARG A 52 -1.49 24.06 -1.11
N LEU A 53 -0.97 23.06 -1.83
CA LEU A 53 -1.68 22.28 -2.85
C LEU A 53 -2.19 23.12 -4.04
N GLU A 54 -1.66 24.31 -4.24
CA GLU A 54 -2.08 25.16 -5.36
C GLU A 54 -1.64 24.58 -6.70
N GLY A 55 -0.43 24.01 -6.78
CA GLY A 55 0.03 23.32 -7.98
C GLY A 55 -0.87 22.14 -8.34
N ALA A 56 -1.27 21.34 -7.36
CA ALA A 56 -2.24 20.25 -7.56
C ALA A 56 -3.59 20.74 -8.12
N ARG A 57 -4.13 21.85 -7.60
CA ARG A 57 -5.41 22.41 -8.08
C ARG A 57 -5.31 22.94 -9.51
N ILE A 58 -4.22 23.66 -9.82
CA ILE A 58 -3.94 24.16 -11.17
C ILE A 58 -3.82 23.00 -12.16
N LEU A 59 -3.06 21.95 -11.81
CA LEU A 59 -2.92 20.76 -12.65
C LEU A 59 -4.25 20.04 -12.83
N LYS A 60 -5.06 19.90 -11.77
CA LYS A 60 -6.40 19.30 -11.86
C LYS A 60 -7.29 20.04 -12.86
N GLU A 61 -7.31 21.37 -12.81
CA GLU A 61 -8.09 22.19 -13.75
C GLU A 61 -7.57 22.04 -15.19
N ALA A 62 -6.26 22.19 -15.38
CA ALA A 62 -5.63 22.12 -16.71
C ALA A 62 -5.77 20.75 -17.38
N LEU A 63 -5.80 19.67 -16.60
CA LEU A 63 -5.96 18.30 -17.08
C LEU A 63 -7.44 17.87 -17.18
N HIS A 64 -8.38 18.71 -16.77
CA HIS A 64 -9.80 18.34 -16.60
C HIS A 64 -9.97 17.05 -15.77
N SER A 65 -9.17 16.94 -14.71
CA SER A 65 -9.03 15.72 -13.91
C SER A 65 -10.17 15.54 -12.91
N ASN A 66 -10.53 14.29 -12.64
CA ASN A 66 -11.46 13.84 -11.60
C ASN A 66 -10.77 13.48 -10.26
N VAL A 67 -9.44 13.54 -10.16
CA VAL A 67 -8.68 13.30 -8.91
C VAL A 67 -9.26 14.11 -7.76
N THR A 68 -9.58 13.46 -6.64
CA THR A 68 -10.10 14.16 -5.46
C THR A 68 -8.93 14.62 -4.59
N ILE A 69 -8.76 15.93 -4.44
CA ILE A 69 -7.71 16.51 -3.59
C ILE A 69 -8.25 16.60 -2.16
N ARG A 70 -7.51 16.05 -1.19
CA ARG A 70 -7.85 16.04 0.23
C ARG A 70 -6.69 16.56 1.06
N THR A 71 -7.01 17.41 2.03
CA THR A 71 -6.05 17.85 3.05
C THR A 71 -6.15 16.97 4.29
N VAL A 72 -5.05 16.35 4.71
CA VAL A 72 -4.97 15.48 5.90
C VAL A 72 -3.60 15.66 6.58
N ASP A 73 -3.62 15.99 7.87
CA ASP A 73 -2.43 16.02 8.71
C ASP A 73 -2.19 14.64 9.36
N LEU A 74 -1.23 13.89 8.81
CA LEU A 74 -0.86 12.56 9.28
C LEU A 74 -0.08 12.56 10.61
N ASP A 75 0.46 13.70 11.04
CA ASP A 75 1.15 13.84 12.33
C ASP A 75 0.18 14.02 13.51
N SER A 76 -1.10 14.25 13.22
CA SER A 76 -2.18 14.36 14.19
C SER A 76 -3.05 13.10 14.21
N GLN A 77 -4.07 13.06 15.08
CA GLN A 77 -5.10 12.03 14.95
C GLN A 77 -5.92 12.28 13.68
N PHE A 78 -5.62 11.53 12.63
CA PHE A 78 -6.34 11.62 11.36
C PHE A 78 -7.38 10.50 11.19
N THR A 79 -8.39 10.80 10.39
CA THR A 79 -9.28 9.79 9.80
C THR A 79 -9.30 10.01 8.30
N LEU A 80 -9.46 8.94 7.53
CA LEU A 80 -9.74 9.04 6.10
C LEU A 80 -11.26 8.97 5.86
N SER A 81 -12.06 9.57 6.74
CA SER A 81 -13.53 9.70 6.60
C SER A 81 -14.31 8.42 6.27
N GLY A 82 -13.83 7.25 6.71
CA GLY A 82 -14.47 5.96 6.41
C GLY A 82 -14.11 5.37 5.04
N GLU A 83 -13.28 6.05 4.26
CA GLU A 83 -12.76 5.58 2.98
C GLU A 83 -11.96 4.27 3.15
N LYS A 84 -12.11 3.39 2.17
CA LYS A 84 -11.31 2.18 2.02
C LYS A 84 -10.64 2.21 0.65
N TYR A 85 -9.41 1.71 0.60
CA TYR A 85 -8.59 1.75 -0.61
C TYR A 85 -8.11 0.36 -0.98
N ASP A 86 -8.09 0.08 -2.27
CA ASP A 86 -7.47 -1.13 -2.79
C ASP A 86 -5.95 -1.04 -2.69
N ALA A 87 -5.39 0.11 -3.05
CA ALA A 87 -3.99 0.40 -2.89
C ALA A 87 -3.78 1.84 -2.42
N ILE A 88 -2.75 2.04 -1.60
CA ILE A 88 -2.24 3.36 -1.26
C ILE A 88 -0.77 3.48 -1.65
N PHE A 89 -0.34 4.68 -1.99
CA PHE A 89 1.04 5.02 -2.27
C PHE A 89 1.53 5.93 -1.13
N LEU A 90 2.51 5.46 -0.36
CA LEU A 90 3.15 6.19 0.72
C LEU A 90 4.64 6.33 0.39
N LEU A 91 4.94 7.16 -0.61
CA LEU A 91 6.25 7.19 -1.24
C LEU A 91 7.05 8.39 -0.77
N GLY A 92 8.12 8.13 -0.02
CA GLY A 92 9.08 9.17 0.34
C GLY A 92 8.66 10.09 1.48
N ILE A 93 7.58 9.77 2.21
CA ILE A 93 7.16 10.57 3.37
C ILE A 93 7.27 9.88 4.72
N LEU A 94 7.49 8.55 4.77
CA LEU A 94 7.53 7.83 6.05
C LEU A 94 8.61 8.35 7.02
N TYR A 95 9.78 8.75 6.49
CA TYR A 95 10.88 9.31 7.28
C TYR A 95 10.65 10.76 7.74
N HIS A 96 9.67 11.45 7.15
CA HIS A 96 9.25 12.79 7.54
C HIS A 96 8.15 12.81 8.62
N LEU A 97 7.52 11.66 8.90
CA LEU A 97 6.43 11.57 9.88
C LEU A 97 6.98 11.41 11.29
N LYS A 98 6.44 12.14 12.27
CA LYS A 98 6.88 12.04 13.67
C LYS A 98 6.56 10.67 14.27
N ASN A 99 5.43 10.09 13.90
CA ASN A 99 4.99 8.79 14.39
C ASN A 99 4.67 7.81 13.24
N PRO A 100 5.71 7.25 12.59
CA PRO A 100 5.52 6.31 11.47
C PRO A 100 4.80 5.02 11.90
N PHE A 101 4.93 4.62 13.18
CA PHE A 101 4.24 3.45 13.72
C PHE A 101 2.72 3.64 13.70
N PHE A 102 2.25 4.76 14.25
CA PHE A 102 0.82 5.10 14.27
C PHE A 102 0.26 5.21 12.86
N VAL A 103 0.97 5.90 11.96
CA VAL A 103 0.50 6.11 10.59
C VAL A 103 0.35 4.77 9.86
N LEU A 104 1.36 3.91 9.90
CA LEU A 104 1.28 2.59 9.26
C LEU A 104 0.18 1.70 9.87
N GLU A 105 0.00 1.73 11.19
CA GLU A 105 -1.08 0.99 11.86
C GLU A 105 -2.46 1.48 11.40
N LYS A 106 -2.67 2.80 11.31
CA LYS A 106 -3.93 3.36 10.83
C LYS A 106 -4.19 3.02 9.37
N LEU A 107 -3.19 3.16 8.51
CA LEU A 107 -3.31 2.83 7.09
C LEU A 107 -3.58 1.34 6.86
N ALA A 108 -3.07 0.46 7.73
CA ALA A 108 -3.38 -0.99 7.66
C ALA A 108 -4.89 -1.24 7.80
N THR A 109 -5.62 -0.38 8.49
CA THR A 109 -7.07 -0.53 8.66
C THR A 109 -7.88 -0.02 7.46
N THR A 110 -7.29 0.82 6.61
CA THR A 110 -8.00 1.49 5.51
C THR A 110 -7.66 0.94 4.13
N ALA A 111 -6.49 0.32 3.95
CA ALA A 111 -6.01 -0.12 2.64
C ALA A 111 -5.68 -1.61 2.57
N ARG A 112 -5.96 -2.26 1.43
CA ARG A 112 -5.59 -3.67 1.18
C ARG A 112 -4.11 -3.82 0.87
N TYR A 113 -3.58 -2.92 0.04
CA TYR A 113 -2.17 -2.88 -0.34
C TYR A 113 -1.56 -1.50 -0.07
N CYS A 114 -0.26 -1.48 0.24
CA CYS A 114 0.51 -0.25 0.36
C CYS A 114 1.82 -0.37 -0.43
N PHE A 115 2.03 0.56 -1.36
CA PHE A 115 3.30 0.81 -2.01
C PHE A 115 4.06 1.82 -1.15
N LEU A 116 5.05 1.34 -0.41
CA LEU A 116 5.79 2.14 0.57
C LEU A 116 7.18 2.45 0.03
N SER A 117 7.63 3.70 0.20
CA SER A 117 9.04 4.05 0.04
C SER A 117 9.54 4.93 1.16
N THR A 118 10.77 4.67 1.62
CA THR A 118 11.44 5.48 2.64
C THR A 118 12.95 5.36 2.53
N ARG A 119 13.67 6.31 3.13
CA ARG A 119 15.13 6.25 3.26
C ARG A 119 15.53 5.17 4.26
N ILE A 120 16.60 4.46 3.94
CA ILE A 120 17.26 3.49 4.81
C ILE A 120 18.77 3.73 4.84
N ALA A 121 19.45 3.17 5.83
CA ALA A 121 20.90 3.21 5.90
C ALA A 121 21.49 1.87 6.36
N ARG A 122 22.70 1.58 5.89
CA ARG A 122 23.45 0.37 6.24
C ARG A 122 24.41 0.59 7.41
N GLN A 123 24.89 1.81 7.56
CA GLN A 123 25.80 2.19 8.63
C GLN A 123 25.53 3.63 9.08
N THR A 124 25.98 3.98 10.28
CA THR A 124 26.06 5.37 10.75
C THR A 124 27.19 6.13 10.03
N ASP A 125 27.22 7.47 10.19
CA ASP A 125 28.25 8.33 9.59
C ASP A 125 29.68 8.00 10.07
N ASN A 126 29.84 7.49 11.29
CA ASN A 126 31.12 7.04 11.84
C ASN A 126 31.52 5.61 11.41
N GLY A 127 30.72 4.94 10.57
CA GLY A 127 31.04 3.63 10.01
C GLY A 127 30.51 2.41 10.76
N GLN A 128 29.76 2.59 11.85
CA GLN A 128 29.15 1.48 12.56
C GLN A 128 28.02 0.85 11.73
N GLN A 129 28.11 -0.45 11.47
CA GLN A 129 27.09 -1.19 10.73
C GLN A 129 25.78 -1.29 11.54
N ILE A 130 24.66 -1.00 10.89
CA ILE A 130 23.31 -1.05 11.49
C ILE A 130 22.33 -1.92 10.69
N SER A 131 22.68 -2.35 9.47
CA SER A 131 21.73 -2.98 8.54
C SER A 131 21.04 -4.25 9.07
N GLN A 132 21.77 -5.06 9.87
CA GLN A 132 21.29 -6.35 10.39
C GLN A 132 20.56 -6.23 11.73
N GLU A 133 20.58 -5.05 12.34
CA GLU A 133 19.93 -4.79 13.61
C GLU A 133 18.65 -3.98 13.40
N PRO A 134 17.62 -4.14 14.23
CA PRO A 134 16.31 -3.49 14.07
C PRO A 134 16.32 -2.03 14.55
N ILE A 135 17.06 -1.18 13.85
CA ILE A 135 17.37 0.19 14.26
C ILE A 135 16.45 1.19 13.56
N ALA A 136 15.96 2.15 14.34
CA ALA A 136 15.40 3.41 13.85
C ALA A 136 16.31 4.54 14.36
N TYR A 137 17.03 5.17 13.46
CA TYR A 137 17.92 6.29 13.72
C TYR A 137 17.10 7.57 13.74
N LEU A 138 17.13 8.30 14.86
CA LEU A 138 16.49 9.61 14.99
C LEU A 138 17.50 10.69 14.57
N LEU A 139 17.19 11.38 13.46
CA LEU A 139 18.02 12.44 12.91
C LEU A 139 17.98 13.70 13.79
N GLY A 140 19.11 14.41 13.85
CA GLY A 140 19.17 15.80 14.25
C GLY A 140 18.50 16.72 13.20
N SER A 141 17.99 17.87 13.63
CA SER A 141 17.19 18.79 12.79
C SER A 141 17.93 19.40 11.58
N GLN A 142 19.25 19.29 11.53
CA GLN A 142 20.07 19.77 10.41
C GLN A 142 20.88 18.64 9.77
N GLU A 143 20.79 17.44 10.32
CA GLU A 143 21.70 16.34 9.98
C GLU A 143 21.51 15.90 8.53
N CYS A 144 20.25 15.74 8.11
CA CYS A 144 19.93 15.30 6.76
C CYS A 144 19.41 16.47 5.92
N ASN A 145 20.16 16.85 4.88
CA ASN A 145 19.83 17.91 3.93
C ASN A 145 19.52 19.29 4.56
N ASN A 146 19.96 19.55 5.80
CA ASN A 146 19.60 20.73 6.57
C ASN A 146 18.07 20.97 6.64
N ASP A 147 17.31 19.88 6.75
CA ASP A 147 15.86 19.89 6.74
C ASP A 147 15.34 19.26 8.04
N SER A 148 14.74 20.11 8.88
CA SER A 148 14.21 19.77 10.21
C SER A 148 12.94 18.92 10.18
N THR A 149 12.39 18.64 9.00
CA THR A 149 11.26 17.75 8.83
C THR A 149 11.68 16.29 8.67
N ASN A 150 12.98 15.99 8.58
CA ASN A 150 13.52 14.64 8.56
C ASN A 150 13.67 14.09 9.99
N PHE A 151 12.96 13.01 10.31
CA PHE A 151 13.02 12.40 11.64
C PHE A 151 13.74 11.05 11.64
N TRP A 152 13.42 10.15 10.71
CA TRP A 152 13.77 8.73 10.86
C TRP A 152 14.57 8.18 9.70
N ILE A 153 15.69 7.51 9.98
CA ILE A 153 16.32 6.60 9.02
C ILE A 153 16.29 5.20 9.60
N PHE A 154 15.75 4.25 8.84
CA PHE A 154 15.66 2.87 9.29
C PHE A 154 16.84 2.06 8.78
N SER A 155 17.30 1.08 9.56
CA SER A 155 17.97 -0.07 8.95
C SER A 155 16.95 -0.92 8.20
N GLU A 156 17.42 -1.81 7.32
CA GLU A 156 16.54 -2.75 6.62
C GLU A 156 15.71 -3.60 7.60
N GLU A 157 16.35 -4.16 8.63
CA GLU A 157 15.65 -4.96 9.65
C GLU A 157 14.74 -4.10 10.55
N GLY A 158 15.08 -2.83 10.77
CA GLY A 158 14.23 -1.87 11.49
C GLY A 158 12.93 -1.60 10.73
N LEU A 159 13.05 -1.33 9.42
CA LEU A 159 11.89 -1.10 8.55
C LEU A 159 10.99 -2.34 8.45
N LYS A 160 11.58 -3.53 8.21
CA LYS A 160 10.82 -4.78 8.16
C LYS A 160 10.07 -5.06 9.45
N ARG A 161 10.71 -4.81 10.60
CA ARG A 161 10.07 -4.98 11.92
C ARG A 161 8.94 -3.98 12.14
N LEU A 162 9.12 -2.71 11.76
CA LEU A 162 8.08 -1.71 11.83
C LEU A 162 6.85 -2.11 10.99
N ILE A 163 7.07 -2.55 9.75
CA ILE A 163 6.02 -3.05 8.84
C ILE A 163 5.25 -4.23 9.48
N ASP A 164 5.98 -5.24 9.98
CA ASP A 164 5.34 -6.42 10.57
C ASP A 164 4.47 -6.07 11.78
N ARG A 165 5.00 -5.21 12.66
CA ARG A 165 4.37 -4.77 13.91
C ARG A 165 3.16 -3.86 13.70
N THR A 166 3.04 -3.24 12.53
CA THR A 166 1.97 -2.27 12.20
C THR A 166 0.88 -2.89 11.33
N GLY A 167 0.81 -4.22 11.26
CA GLY A 167 -0.31 -4.92 10.63
C GLY A 167 -0.14 -5.14 9.13
N TRP A 168 1.09 -5.18 8.62
CA TRP A 168 1.38 -5.44 7.21
C TRP A 168 2.20 -6.71 7.01
N ASP A 169 1.88 -7.47 5.96
CA ASP A 169 2.74 -8.50 5.37
C ASP A 169 3.62 -7.87 4.29
N LEU A 170 4.93 -8.13 4.31
CA LEU A 170 5.86 -7.71 3.26
C LEU A 170 5.81 -8.71 2.09
N LEU A 171 5.27 -8.29 0.94
CA LEU A 171 5.16 -9.13 -0.25
C LEU A 171 6.38 -9.02 -1.17
N SER A 172 6.96 -7.84 -1.27
CA SER A 172 8.15 -7.57 -2.08
C SER A 172 8.96 -6.45 -1.47
N TYR A 173 10.28 -6.51 -1.64
CA TYR A 173 11.25 -5.54 -1.15
C TYR A 173 12.35 -5.36 -2.19
N VAL A 174 12.69 -4.11 -2.48
CA VAL A 174 13.89 -3.74 -3.24
C VAL A 174 14.50 -2.48 -2.64
N SER A 175 15.82 -2.38 -2.64
CA SER A 175 16.50 -1.12 -2.34
C SER A 175 17.22 -0.57 -3.57
N VAL A 176 17.27 0.75 -3.68
CA VAL A 176 17.92 1.49 -4.76
C VAL A 176 18.79 2.60 -4.18
N GLY A 177 19.83 3.00 -4.91
CA GLY A 177 20.84 3.96 -4.44
C GLY A 177 22.14 3.25 -4.03
N ILE A 178 22.81 3.75 -3.00
CA ILE A 178 24.12 3.24 -2.56
C ILE A 178 23.96 2.08 -1.58
N THR A 179 23.92 0.86 -2.11
CA THR A 179 23.66 -0.36 -1.31
C THR A 179 24.92 -0.98 -0.67
N GLY A 180 26.06 -0.32 -0.72
CA GLY A 180 27.30 -0.82 -0.11
C GLY A 180 27.53 -0.25 1.28
N ASN A 181 27.33 1.05 1.43
CA ASN A 181 27.69 1.82 2.60
C ASN A 181 26.79 3.06 2.75
N SER A 182 25.48 2.95 2.50
CA SER A 182 24.55 4.05 2.75
C SER A 182 24.60 4.54 4.20
N THR A 183 24.36 5.84 4.36
CA THR A 183 24.37 6.53 5.67
C THR A 183 23.12 7.38 5.85
N PRO A 184 22.75 7.73 7.09
CA PRO A 184 21.52 8.48 7.38
C PRO A 184 21.41 9.84 6.66
N ALA A 185 22.53 10.54 6.48
CA ALA A 185 22.52 11.96 6.14
C ALA A 185 23.29 12.32 4.86
N HIS A 186 24.38 11.62 4.56
CA HIS A 186 25.26 12.02 3.48
C HIS A 186 24.55 11.97 2.10
N PRO A 187 24.50 13.07 1.33
CA PRO A 187 23.68 13.17 0.12
C PRO A 187 24.08 12.16 -0.96
N GLU A 188 25.38 11.93 -1.15
CA GLU A 188 25.92 10.96 -2.11
C GLU A 188 25.84 9.49 -1.65
N ARG A 189 25.26 9.22 -0.47
CA ARG A 189 25.17 7.87 0.12
C ARG A 189 23.74 7.52 0.49
N ASP A 190 22.78 8.06 -0.28
CA ASP A 190 21.36 7.78 -0.14
C ASP A 190 21.03 6.34 -0.57
N GLU A 191 20.20 5.66 0.22
CA GLU A 191 19.56 4.40 -0.17
C GLU A 191 18.09 4.47 0.22
N ARG A 192 17.23 3.97 -0.67
CA ARG A 192 15.79 3.97 -0.47
C ARG A 192 15.25 2.56 -0.61
N ALA A 193 14.42 2.16 0.34
CA ALA A 193 13.64 0.95 0.24
C ALA A 193 12.33 1.23 -0.49
N PHE A 194 11.90 0.28 -1.32
CA PHE A 194 10.58 0.21 -1.92
C PHE A 194 9.96 -1.14 -1.55
N CYS A 195 8.78 -1.09 -0.94
CA CYS A 195 8.08 -2.24 -0.41
C CYS A 195 6.67 -2.33 -1.03
N LEU A 196 6.26 -3.55 -1.38
CA LEU A 196 4.86 -3.87 -1.59
C LEU A 196 4.34 -4.58 -0.35
N LEU A 197 3.33 -4.00 0.29
CA LEU A 197 2.74 -4.47 1.53
C LEU A 197 1.30 -4.93 1.31
N ARG A 198 0.86 -5.92 2.07
CA ARG A 198 -0.55 -6.34 2.17
C ARG A 198 -1.03 -6.22 3.61
N SER A 199 -2.20 -5.61 3.82
CA SER A 199 -2.76 -5.47 5.16
C SER A 199 -3.14 -6.84 5.74
N LYS A 200 -2.80 -7.05 7.01
CA LYS A 200 -3.24 -8.18 7.85
C LYS A 200 -4.61 -7.91 8.48
N ILE A 201 -5.10 -6.68 8.38
CA ILE A 201 -6.30 -6.19 9.08
C ILE A 201 -7.50 -6.13 8.14
N VAL A 202 -7.32 -5.80 6.86
CA VAL A 202 -8.42 -5.77 5.90
C VAL A 202 -8.80 -7.20 5.48
N PRO A 203 -10.10 -7.56 5.47
CA PRO A 203 -10.55 -8.85 4.99
C PRO A 203 -10.07 -9.12 3.55
N THR A 204 -9.76 -10.37 3.26
CA THR A 204 -9.31 -10.80 1.93
C THR A 204 -10.17 -11.93 1.41
N ILE A 205 -10.41 -11.88 0.11
CA ILE A 205 -10.92 -13.00 -0.68
C ILE A 205 -10.16 -13.00 -2.02
N THR A 206 -9.75 -14.19 -2.45
CA THR A 206 -8.96 -14.38 -3.68
C THR A 206 -9.41 -15.64 -4.39
N ALA A 207 -9.33 -15.63 -5.71
CA ALA A 207 -9.55 -16.78 -6.57
C ALA A 207 -8.24 -17.07 -7.33
N SER A 208 -7.81 -18.32 -7.35
CA SER A 208 -6.64 -18.74 -8.14
C SER A 208 -6.89 -20.09 -8.83
N PRO A 209 -6.78 -20.16 -10.18
CA PRO A 209 -6.49 -19.05 -11.09
C PRO A 209 -7.66 -18.04 -11.22
N ASN A 210 -7.33 -16.79 -11.59
CA ASN A 210 -8.28 -15.74 -11.97
C ASN A 210 -7.64 -14.79 -13.02
N PRO A 211 -8.12 -14.74 -14.28
CA PRO A 211 -9.24 -15.51 -14.82
C PRO A 211 -8.96 -17.01 -14.85
N VAL A 212 -10.01 -17.82 -14.76
CA VAL A 212 -9.88 -19.28 -14.83
C VAL A 212 -9.60 -19.68 -16.29
N PRO A 213 -8.57 -20.50 -16.59
CA PRO A 213 -8.30 -20.98 -17.93
C PRO A 213 -9.52 -21.67 -18.53
N ALA A 214 -9.82 -21.37 -19.80
CA ALA A 214 -10.96 -21.94 -20.49
C ALA A 214 -10.83 -23.47 -20.63
N HIS A 215 -11.86 -24.19 -20.19
CA HIS A 215 -12.03 -25.64 -20.38
C HIS A 215 -13.38 -25.91 -21.05
N LYS A 216 -13.51 -27.06 -21.73
CA LYS A 216 -14.73 -27.41 -22.49
C LYS A 216 -15.98 -27.53 -21.63
N ASP A 217 -15.86 -28.04 -20.41
CA ASP A 217 -17.00 -28.36 -19.53
C ASP A 217 -17.00 -27.49 -18.26
N THR A 218 -16.24 -27.91 -17.25
CA THR A 218 -16.02 -27.15 -16.02
C THR A 218 -14.54 -26.94 -15.78
N ALA A 219 -14.24 -25.83 -15.14
CA ALA A 219 -12.91 -25.45 -14.70
C ALA A 219 -12.87 -25.34 -13.17
N ARG A 220 -11.66 -25.30 -12.63
CA ARG A 220 -11.41 -25.20 -11.18
C ARG A 220 -10.73 -23.88 -10.85
N THR A 221 -11.24 -23.21 -9.83
CA THR A 221 -10.51 -22.18 -9.09
C THR A 221 -10.55 -22.48 -7.60
N ILE A 222 -9.54 -22.01 -6.87
CA ILE A 222 -9.46 -22.11 -5.42
C ILE A 222 -9.82 -20.75 -4.84
N ILE A 223 -10.91 -20.70 -4.06
CA ILE A 223 -11.33 -19.52 -3.35
C ILE A 223 -10.71 -19.55 -1.95
N SER A 224 -9.89 -18.56 -1.62
CA SER A 224 -9.26 -18.43 -0.31
C SER A 224 -9.65 -17.11 0.33
N TRP A 225 -10.06 -17.16 1.59
CA TRP A 225 -10.56 -16.00 2.32
C TRP A 225 -10.01 -15.93 3.75
N ASN A 226 -9.98 -14.71 4.28
CA ASN A 226 -9.69 -14.41 5.68
C ASN A 226 -10.46 -13.15 6.08
N THR A 227 -11.34 -13.29 7.07
CA THR A 227 -12.22 -12.21 7.54
C THR A 227 -11.52 -11.24 8.49
N THR A 228 -10.31 -11.59 8.96
CA THR A 228 -9.47 -10.86 9.94
C THR A 228 -10.13 -10.55 11.30
N THR A 229 -11.44 -10.78 11.45
CA THR A 229 -12.23 -10.69 12.67
C THR A 229 -12.09 -11.93 13.55
N ALA A 230 -12.50 -11.84 14.82
CA ALA A 230 -12.61 -13.00 15.70
C ALA A 230 -13.81 -13.91 15.35
N THR A 231 -14.84 -13.34 14.70
CA THR A 231 -16.07 -14.04 14.33
C THR A 231 -15.99 -14.66 12.93
N PRO A 232 -16.62 -15.82 12.69
CA PRO A 232 -16.77 -16.37 11.35
C PRO A 232 -17.51 -15.41 10.41
N GLY A 233 -17.02 -15.26 9.19
CA GLY A 233 -17.73 -14.59 8.11
C GLY A 233 -18.40 -15.60 7.18
N LYS A 234 -19.19 -15.09 6.25
CA LYS A 234 -19.84 -15.86 5.19
C LYS A 234 -19.25 -15.44 3.85
N VAL A 235 -18.91 -16.40 3.02
CA VAL A 235 -18.51 -16.16 1.63
C VAL A 235 -19.71 -16.51 0.76
N TYR A 236 -20.09 -15.59 -0.11
CA TYR A 236 -21.16 -15.76 -1.08
C TYR A 236 -20.59 -15.79 -2.50
N VAL A 237 -21.38 -16.34 -3.41
CA VAL A 237 -21.11 -16.27 -4.85
C VAL A 237 -22.34 -15.79 -5.61
N SER A 238 -22.15 -14.80 -6.49
CA SER A 238 -23.11 -14.40 -7.51
C SER A 238 -22.64 -14.90 -8.87
N ILE A 239 -23.56 -15.37 -9.70
CA ILE A 239 -23.27 -15.86 -11.05
C ILE A 239 -24.05 -15.00 -12.03
N ASP A 240 -23.35 -14.31 -12.94
CA ASP A 240 -23.93 -13.35 -13.90
C ASP A 240 -24.85 -12.32 -13.22
N GLY A 241 -24.46 -11.82 -12.04
CA GLY A 241 -25.21 -10.82 -11.28
C GLY A 241 -26.51 -11.33 -10.65
N GLN A 242 -26.77 -12.64 -10.67
CA GLN A 242 -27.96 -13.24 -10.05
C GLN A 242 -27.85 -13.30 -8.51
N GLN A 243 -28.94 -13.74 -7.86
CA GLN A 243 -29.01 -13.89 -6.42
C GLN A 243 -27.81 -14.65 -5.84
N GLU A 244 -27.27 -14.14 -4.75
CA GLU A 244 -26.14 -14.72 -4.05
C GLU A 244 -26.46 -16.06 -3.41
N LEU A 245 -25.54 -17.00 -3.54
CA LEU A 245 -25.60 -18.30 -2.90
C LEU A 245 -24.47 -18.43 -1.88
N LEU A 246 -24.78 -18.99 -0.71
CA LEU A 246 -23.77 -19.24 0.33
C LEU A 246 -22.75 -20.27 -0.18
N PHE A 247 -21.48 -19.89 -0.20
CA PHE A 247 -20.37 -20.74 -0.62
C PHE A 247 -19.66 -21.39 0.58
N ALA A 248 -19.37 -20.59 1.62
CA ALA A 248 -18.70 -21.08 2.82
C ALA A 248 -19.02 -20.23 4.06
N THR A 249 -18.77 -20.77 5.24
CA THR A 249 -18.84 -20.02 6.51
C THR A 249 -17.65 -20.40 7.38
N SER A 250 -16.67 -19.50 7.47
CA SER A 250 -15.55 -19.63 8.40
C SER A 250 -14.81 -18.29 8.52
N ARG A 251 -13.98 -18.16 9.55
CA ARG A 251 -13.08 -17.00 9.73
C ARG A 251 -11.99 -16.94 8.65
N ARG A 252 -11.42 -18.10 8.33
CA ARG A 252 -10.39 -18.27 7.31
C ARG A 252 -10.62 -19.62 6.66
N GLY A 253 -10.42 -19.71 5.36
CA GLY A 253 -10.57 -20.98 4.67
C GLY A 253 -10.08 -20.91 3.24
N SER A 254 -10.03 -22.09 2.63
CA SER A 254 -9.79 -22.27 1.22
C SER A 254 -10.67 -23.41 0.73
N ALA A 255 -11.42 -23.21 -0.34
CA ALA A 255 -12.32 -24.21 -0.89
C ALA A 255 -12.32 -24.19 -2.44
N PRO A 256 -12.37 -25.36 -3.09
CA PRO A 256 -12.41 -25.43 -4.54
C PRO A 256 -13.80 -25.07 -5.08
N ALA A 257 -13.85 -24.24 -6.10
CA ALA A 257 -15.00 -24.10 -7.01
C ALA A 257 -14.67 -24.85 -8.30
N ASN A 258 -15.05 -26.13 -8.37
CA ASN A 258 -14.83 -27.05 -9.52
C ASN A 258 -16.01 -27.07 -10.52
N TRP A 259 -16.93 -26.13 -10.37
CA TRP A 259 -18.18 -26.00 -11.12
C TRP A 259 -18.23 -24.71 -11.96
N ILE A 260 -17.11 -24.01 -12.10
CA ILE A 260 -16.97 -22.82 -12.95
C ILE A 260 -17.12 -23.24 -14.41
N ARG A 261 -17.96 -22.54 -15.18
CA ARG A 261 -18.21 -22.79 -16.59
C ARG A 261 -17.70 -21.64 -17.46
N PRO A 262 -17.25 -21.91 -18.70
CA PRO A 262 -16.85 -20.86 -19.63
C PRO A 262 -18.02 -19.93 -19.97
N GLY A 263 -17.69 -18.67 -20.29
CA GLY A 263 -18.67 -17.67 -20.75
C GLY A 263 -19.58 -17.09 -19.65
N ARG A 264 -19.30 -17.35 -18.38
CA ARG A 264 -20.05 -16.80 -17.23
C ARG A 264 -19.14 -16.00 -16.31
N ALA A 265 -19.70 -15.00 -15.63
CA ALA A 265 -19.03 -14.25 -14.60
C ALA A 265 -19.39 -14.79 -13.21
N TYR A 266 -18.38 -15.00 -12.36
CA TYR A 266 -18.54 -15.47 -10.98
C TYR A 266 -17.91 -14.45 -10.05
N GLU A 267 -18.70 -13.89 -9.15
CA GLU A 267 -18.25 -12.91 -8.15
C GLU A 267 -18.34 -13.54 -6.76
N PHE A 268 -17.20 -13.67 -6.09
CA PHE A 268 -17.14 -14.11 -4.69
C PHE A 268 -16.91 -12.91 -3.77
N ARG A 269 -17.71 -12.78 -2.71
CA ARG A 269 -17.62 -11.69 -1.73
C ARG A 269 -17.99 -12.13 -0.31
#